data_AF-A0A1J3JDD2-F1
#
_entry.id   AF-A0A1J3JDD2-F1
#
_cell.length_a   1.000
_cell.length_b   1.000
_cell.length_c   1.000
_cell.angle_alpha   90.00
_cell.angle_beta   90.00
_cell.angle_gamma   90.00
#
_symmetry.space_group_name_H-M   'P 1'
#
loop_
_entity.id
_entity.type
_entity.pdbx_description
1 polymer ?
#
loop_
_entity_poly.entity_id
_entity_poly.type
_entity_poly.pdbx_seq_one_letter_code
_entity_poly.pdbx_strand_id
1 'polypeptide(L)'
;TKAPNFVVELIQSSPTSLVLILDLPHRKDLVLNPDYLKKYYHDTNLDSHRQSLLKLPEINPYVSPSLFVRSAFSPAASMLKIDVEEEGTLEEILRDHVSPAAKEVLGVWLERCAVEEEEEKRVMGEEEKLELERRDKSFRKKSIEEDLDLQFPRLFGEEVSSRVIHAIKEAFGVL
;
A
#
# COMPACT_ATOMS: atom_id res chain seq x y z
N THR A 1 12.77 -7.89 9.99
CA THR A 1 12.47 -6.44 10.17
C THR A 1 11.02 -6.25 10.59
N LYS A 2 10.72 -5.16 11.35
CA LYS A 2 9.37 -4.71 11.70
C LYS A 2 8.89 -3.53 10.86
N ALA A 3 9.76 -2.99 10.00
CA ALA A 3 9.48 -1.81 9.20
C ALA A 3 8.25 -2.00 8.29
N PRO A 4 7.55 -0.92 7.92
CA PRO A 4 6.41 -0.93 7.00
C PRO A 4 6.72 -1.59 5.65
N ASN A 5 5.66 -2.06 4.99
CA ASN A 5 5.72 -2.48 3.58
C ASN A 5 5.69 -1.26 2.65
N PHE A 6 5.72 -1.48 1.34
CA PHE A 6 5.53 -0.47 0.30
C PHE A 6 4.46 -0.93 -0.69
N VAL A 7 3.63 0.00 -1.16
CA VAL A 7 2.65 -0.26 -2.22
C VAL A 7 2.41 0.99 -3.06
N VAL A 8 2.29 0.78 -4.37
CA VAL A 8 1.79 1.76 -5.33
C VAL A 8 0.86 1.03 -6.32
N GLU A 9 -0.38 1.48 -6.41
CA GLU A 9 -1.37 0.95 -7.35
C GLU A 9 -2.04 2.09 -8.11
N LEU A 10 -2.22 1.89 -9.42
CA LEU A 10 -2.97 2.76 -10.31
C LEU A 10 -4.11 1.92 -10.87
N ILE A 11 -5.34 2.23 -10.48
CA ILE A 11 -6.54 1.49 -10.88
C ILE A 11 -7.38 2.42 -11.76
N GLN A 12 -7.40 2.14 -13.06
CA GLN A 12 -8.18 2.88 -14.03
C GLN A 12 -9.37 2.03 -14.49
N SER A 13 -10.58 2.50 -14.18
CA SER A 13 -11.82 1.86 -14.63
C SER A 13 -12.55 2.66 -15.71
N SER A 14 -12.12 3.90 -15.98
CA SER A 14 -12.58 4.71 -17.11
C SER A 14 -11.42 5.56 -17.67
N PRO A 15 -11.51 6.05 -18.92
CA PRO A 15 -10.47 6.88 -19.52
C PRO A 15 -10.16 8.19 -18.76
N THR A 16 -11.12 8.68 -17.97
CA THR A 16 -11.06 9.99 -17.30
C THR A 16 -10.97 9.92 -15.78
N SER A 17 -10.94 8.71 -15.20
CA SER A 17 -10.87 8.52 -13.74
C SER A 17 -9.83 7.46 -13.38
N LEU A 18 -8.89 7.86 -12.54
CA LEU A 18 -7.82 6.99 -12.04
C LEU A 18 -7.81 7.03 -10.51
N VAL A 19 -7.75 5.85 -9.90
CA VAL A 19 -7.51 5.72 -8.45
C VAL A 19 -6.03 5.46 -8.22
N LEU A 20 -5.43 6.30 -7.38
CA LEU A 20 -4.07 6.14 -6.86
C LEU A 20 -4.14 5.61 -5.42
N ILE A 21 -3.40 4.55 -5.18
CA ILE A 21 -3.11 4.04 -3.84
C ILE A 21 -1.59 4.09 -3.68
N LEU A 22 -1.08 4.95 -2.82
CA LEU A 22 0.35 5.06 -2.52
C LEU A 22 0.55 5.13 -1.01
N ASP A 23 1.26 4.14 -0.46
CA ASP A 23 1.42 4.03 0.99
C ASP A 23 2.64 3.19 1.42
N LEU A 24 2.99 3.35 2.70
CA LEU A 24 3.80 2.40 3.44
C LEU A 24 2.94 1.66 4.50
N PRO A 25 2.28 0.53 4.16
CA PRO A 25 1.35 -0.14 5.08
C PRO A 25 2.03 -0.59 6.36
N HIS A 26 1.40 -0.25 7.49
CA HIS A 26 1.92 -0.54 8.82
C HIS A 26 1.85 -2.05 9.10
N ARG A 27 2.86 -2.57 9.82
CA ARG A 27 2.92 -3.99 10.22
C ARG A 27 2.66 -4.25 11.70
N LYS A 28 2.58 -3.19 12.51
CA LYS A 28 2.20 -3.25 13.93
C LYS A 28 0.94 -2.42 14.16
N ASP A 29 0.13 -2.82 15.13
CA ASP A 29 -1.00 -2.01 15.59
C ASP A 29 -0.51 -0.64 16.06
N LEU A 30 -1.00 0.43 15.42
CA LEU A 30 -0.51 1.79 15.62
C LEU A 30 -0.98 2.42 16.95
N VAL A 31 -2.09 1.93 17.51
CA VAL A 31 -2.60 2.40 18.81
C VAL A 31 -1.79 1.76 19.94
N LEU A 32 -1.49 0.46 19.83
CA LEU A 32 -0.65 -0.24 20.80
C LEU A 32 0.83 0.15 20.71
N ASN A 33 1.29 0.66 19.56
CA ASN A 33 2.69 0.99 19.29
C ASN A 33 2.87 2.44 18.83
N PRO A 34 2.64 3.44 19.70
CA PRO A 34 2.78 4.86 19.33
C PRO A 34 4.20 5.23 18.88
N ASP A 35 5.23 4.57 19.40
CA ASP A 35 6.62 4.78 18.97
C ASP A 35 6.85 4.33 17.52
N TYR A 36 6.14 3.29 17.07
CA TYR A 36 6.16 2.83 15.68
C TYR A 36 5.52 3.88 14.77
N LEU A 37 4.35 4.39 15.18
CA LEU A 37 3.65 5.46 14.46
C LEU A 37 4.55 6.69 14.31
N LYS A 38 5.20 7.10 15.40
CA LYS A 38 6.12 8.24 15.39
C LYS A 38 7.30 8.01 14.45
N LYS A 39 8.02 6.90 14.60
CA LYS A 39 9.24 6.58 13.83
C LYS A 39 8.99 6.56 12.33
N TYR A 40 7.92 5.89 11.89
CA TYR A 40 7.71 5.62 10.47
C TYR A 40 6.79 6.60 9.76
N TYR A 41 5.95 7.37 10.46
CA TYR A 41 4.95 8.24 9.84
C TYR A 41 5.03 9.71 10.27
N HIS A 42 5.29 10.00 11.55
CA HIS A 42 5.45 11.39 11.99
C HIS A 42 6.83 11.95 11.60
N ASP A 43 7.89 11.18 11.82
CA ASP A 43 9.28 11.63 11.61
C ASP A 43 9.72 11.59 10.12
N THR A 44 8.91 11.01 9.23
CA THR A 44 9.22 10.81 7.79
C THR A 44 8.50 11.76 6.85
N ASN A 45 7.59 12.60 7.36
CA ASN A 45 6.80 13.57 6.59
C ASN A 45 5.96 12.97 5.45
N LEU A 46 5.61 11.67 5.53
CA LEU A 46 4.84 10.97 4.48
C LEU A 46 3.49 11.65 4.17
N ASP A 47 2.85 12.24 5.17
CA ASP A 47 1.55 12.90 5.00
C ASP A 47 1.63 14.15 4.10
N SER A 48 2.81 14.74 3.94
CA SER A 48 3.00 15.91 3.08
C SER A 48 2.73 15.60 1.60
N HIS A 49 3.06 14.40 1.13
CA HIS A 49 2.79 13.99 -0.25
C HIS A 49 1.28 13.91 -0.52
N ARG A 50 0.53 13.28 0.40
CA ARG A 50 -0.93 13.20 0.34
C ARG A 50 -1.56 14.60 0.34
N GLN A 51 -1.12 15.46 1.26
CA GLN A 51 -1.60 16.83 1.35
C GLN A 51 -1.25 17.66 0.11
N SER A 52 -0.08 17.46 -0.48
CA SER A 52 0.34 18.17 -1.69
C SER A 52 -0.51 17.78 -2.89
N LEU A 53 -0.76 16.48 -3.07
CA LEU A 53 -1.61 15.99 -4.17
C LEU A 53 -3.05 16.47 -4.02
N LEU A 54 -3.61 16.47 -2.80
CA LEU A 54 -4.97 16.96 -2.52
C LEU A 54 -5.18 18.47 -2.74
N LYS A 55 -4.11 19.24 -3.02
CA LYS A 55 -4.25 20.66 -3.41
C LYS A 55 -4.65 20.84 -4.87
N LEU A 56 -4.46 19.81 -5.70
CA LEU A 56 -4.83 19.84 -7.10
C LEU A 56 -6.36 19.68 -7.24
N PRO A 57 -7.03 20.52 -8.03
CA PRO A 57 -8.50 20.51 -8.14
C PRO A 57 -9.06 19.20 -8.71
N GLU A 58 -8.29 18.50 -9.53
CA GLU A 58 -8.64 17.22 -10.14
C GLU A 58 -8.56 16.05 -9.15
N ILE A 59 -7.87 16.24 -8.03
CA ILE A 59 -7.59 15.17 -7.07
C ILE A 59 -8.51 15.26 -5.86
N ASN A 60 -9.25 14.18 -5.64
CA ASN A 60 -10.18 14.03 -4.52
C ASN A 60 -9.82 12.80 -3.67
N PRO A 61 -10.26 12.73 -2.41
CA PRO A 61 -10.09 11.53 -1.60
C PRO A 61 -10.82 10.32 -2.24
N TYR A 62 -10.12 9.20 -2.36
CA TYR A 62 -10.71 7.91 -2.69
C TYR A 62 -11.05 7.16 -1.40
N VAL A 63 -12.30 6.73 -1.27
CA VAL A 63 -12.77 5.94 -0.14
C VAL A 63 -13.08 4.52 -0.63
N SER A 64 -12.18 3.58 -0.37
CA SER A 64 -12.34 2.18 -0.80
C SER A 64 -13.65 1.58 -0.27
N PRO A 65 -14.41 0.80 -1.05
CA PRO A 65 -15.59 0.11 -0.54
C PRO A 65 -15.24 -0.97 0.50
N SER A 66 -14.02 -1.53 0.48
CA SER A 66 -13.58 -2.51 1.48
C SER A 66 -13.09 -1.82 2.75
N LEU A 67 -13.74 -2.10 3.88
CA LEU A 67 -13.27 -1.64 5.19
C LEU A 67 -11.94 -2.31 5.57
N PHE A 68 -11.70 -3.52 5.10
CA PHE A 68 -10.42 -4.21 5.29
C PHE A 68 -9.28 -3.40 4.67
N VAL A 69 -9.44 -2.98 3.40
CA VAL A 69 -8.52 -2.04 2.74
C VAL A 69 -8.36 -0.80 3.61
N ARG A 70 -9.42 -0.07 3.96
CA ARG A 70 -9.27 1.16 4.79
C ARG A 70 -8.47 0.96 6.09
N SER A 71 -8.59 -0.20 6.72
CA SER A 71 -7.88 -0.51 7.97
C SER A 71 -6.43 -0.95 7.79
N ALA A 72 -6.07 -1.50 6.62
CA ALA A 72 -4.74 -2.05 6.38
C ALA A 72 -3.71 -0.97 6.00
N PHE A 73 -4.15 0.12 5.38
CA PHE A 73 -3.32 1.23 4.96
C PHE A 73 -2.99 2.16 6.13
N SER A 74 -1.89 2.89 6.02
CA SER A 74 -1.42 3.79 7.06
C SER A 74 -2.26 5.09 7.14
N PRO A 75 -2.18 5.82 8.27
CA PRO A 75 -2.82 7.14 8.41
C PRO A 75 -2.31 8.19 7.40
N ALA A 76 -1.14 7.96 6.80
CA ALA A 76 -0.53 8.87 5.81
C ALA A 76 -0.77 8.41 4.35
N ALA A 77 -1.57 7.37 4.14
CA ALA A 77 -1.80 6.79 2.82
C ALA A 77 -2.44 7.79 1.85
N SER A 78 -1.86 7.91 0.66
CA SER A 78 -2.44 8.64 -0.45
C SER A 78 -3.47 7.76 -1.16
N MET A 79 -4.67 7.71 -0.61
CA MET A 79 -5.86 7.09 -1.21
C MET A 79 -6.62 8.15 -2.00
N LEU A 80 -6.32 8.29 -3.28
CA LEU A 80 -6.74 9.43 -4.09
C LEU A 80 -7.45 8.99 -5.37
N LYS A 81 -8.40 9.81 -5.82
CA LYS A 81 -9.08 9.69 -7.10
C LYS A 81 -8.77 10.92 -7.93
N ILE A 82 -8.26 10.72 -9.12
CA ILE A 82 -7.93 11.74 -10.10
C ILE A 82 -9.00 11.69 -11.17
N ASP A 83 -9.84 12.73 -11.23
CA ASP A 83 -10.86 12.86 -12.26
C ASP A 83 -10.47 14.03 -13.18
N VAL A 84 -10.34 13.76 -14.48
CA VAL A 84 -9.99 14.77 -15.50
C VAL A 84 -11.04 14.82 -16.59
N GLU A 85 -11.18 15.97 -17.24
CA GLU A 85 -12.02 16.10 -18.44
C GLU A 85 -11.26 15.70 -19.72
N GLU A 86 -9.95 15.93 -19.74
CA GLU A 86 -9.06 15.68 -20.88
C GLU A 86 -7.90 14.76 -20.49
N GLU A 87 -7.57 13.80 -21.35
CA GLU A 87 -6.49 12.82 -21.14
C GLU A 87 -5.11 13.49 -20.97
N GLY A 88 -4.87 14.61 -21.68
CA GLY A 88 -3.62 15.37 -21.56
C GLY A 88 -3.35 15.86 -20.13
N THR A 89 -4.40 16.31 -19.42
CA THR A 89 -4.29 16.78 -18.04
C THR A 89 -3.92 15.63 -17.08
N LEU A 90 -4.41 14.42 -17.32
CA LEU A 90 -4.04 13.25 -16.50
C LEU A 90 -2.55 12.95 -16.61
N GLU A 91 -2.00 12.98 -17.82
CA GLU A 91 -0.57 12.77 -18.07
C GLU A 91 0.30 13.83 -17.39
N GLU A 92 -0.13 15.09 -17.39
CA GLU A 92 0.55 16.17 -16.67
C GLU A 92 0.55 15.93 -15.15
N ILE A 93 -0.61 15.56 -14.57
CA ILE A 93 -0.72 15.24 -13.14
C ILE A 93 0.17 14.05 -12.77
N LEU A 94 0.17 13.00 -13.59
CA LEU A 94 0.98 11.81 -13.35
C LEU A 94 2.47 12.11 -13.40
N ARG A 95 2.91 12.88 -14.40
CA ARG A 95 4.33 13.21 -14.61
C ARG A 95 4.85 14.19 -13.57
N ASP A 96 4.13 15.27 -13.31
CA ASP A 96 4.64 16.43 -12.57
C ASP A 96 4.31 16.37 -11.07
N HIS A 97 3.33 15.56 -10.66
CA HIS A 97 2.89 15.48 -9.27
C HIS A 97 2.91 14.07 -8.67
N VAL A 98 2.26 13.08 -9.31
CA VAL A 98 2.19 11.72 -8.76
C VAL A 98 3.54 11.03 -8.81
N SER A 99 4.27 11.14 -9.94
CA SER A 99 5.57 10.49 -10.11
C SER A 99 6.62 10.95 -9.09
N PRO A 100 6.81 12.27 -8.84
CA PRO A 100 7.69 12.73 -7.77
C PRO A 100 7.27 12.19 -6.40
N ALA A 101 5.99 12.29 -6.04
CA ALA A 101 5.48 11.81 -4.76
C ALA A 101 5.73 10.30 -4.56
N ALA A 102 5.44 9.47 -5.57
CA ALA A 102 5.67 8.03 -5.50
C ALA A 102 7.16 7.69 -5.36
N LYS A 103 8.04 8.40 -6.06
CA LYS A 103 9.49 8.23 -5.95
C LYS A 103 10.04 8.65 -4.60
N GLU A 104 9.53 9.73 -4.03
CA GLU A 104 9.91 10.19 -2.69
C GLU A 104 9.46 9.21 -1.60
N VAL A 105 8.22 8.70 -1.67
CA VAL A 105 7.72 7.66 -0.75
C VAL A 105 8.54 6.36 -0.88
N LEU A 106 8.87 5.95 -2.10
CA LEU A 106 9.76 4.81 -2.34
C LEU A 106 11.17 5.07 -1.78
N GLY A 107 11.69 6.29 -1.93
CA GLY A 107 12.97 6.72 -1.36
C GLY A 107 12.97 6.57 0.17
N VAL A 108 11.91 7.04 0.84
CA VAL A 108 11.73 6.84 2.28
C VAL A 108 11.73 5.36 2.63
N TRP A 109 11.02 4.52 1.88
CA TRP A 109 11.01 3.07 2.15
C TRP A 109 12.40 2.45 1.98
N LEU A 110 13.11 2.79 0.91
CA LEU A 110 14.45 2.28 0.65
C LEU A 110 15.43 2.69 1.75
N GLU A 111 15.40 3.93 2.19
CA GLU A 111 16.35 4.49 3.17
C GLU A 111 15.99 4.18 4.64
N ARG A 112 14.70 4.07 4.97
CA ARG A 112 14.22 3.97 6.37
C ARG A 112 13.59 2.63 6.72
N CYS A 113 13.18 1.83 5.73
CA CYS A 113 12.48 0.56 5.97
C CYS A 113 13.26 -0.66 5.45
N ALA A 114 13.86 -0.55 4.27
CA ALA A 114 14.61 -1.64 3.64
C ALA A 114 16.05 -1.75 4.15
N VAL A 115 16.65 -0.64 4.63
CA VAL A 115 17.98 -0.68 5.26
C VAL A 115 17.90 -1.44 6.57
N GLU A 116 18.54 -2.60 6.62
CA GLU A 116 18.76 -3.34 7.85
C GLU A 116 19.95 -2.77 8.59
N GLU A 117 19.75 -1.72 9.40
CA GLU A 117 20.79 -1.29 10.34
C GLU A 117 21.15 -2.45 11.29
N GLU A 118 22.44 -2.69 11.54
CA GLU A 118 22.93 -3.85 12.29
C GLU A 118 22.31 -3.99 13.70
N GLU A 119 21.84 -2.88 14.28
CA GLU A 119 21.14 -2.84 15.57
C GLU A 119 19.71 -3.43 15.49
N GLU A 120 19.01 -3.29 14.36
CA GLU A 120 17.65 -3.84 14.19
C GLU A 120 17.63 -5.35 13.91
N LYS A 121 18.73 -5.92 13.38
CA LYS A 121 18.89 -7.39 13.27
C LYS A 121 18.94 -8.09 14.63
N ARG A 122 19.37 -7.40 15.68
CA ARG A 122 19.73 -8.02 16.96
C ARG A 122 18.63 -8.02 18.02
N VAL A 123 17.51 -7.31 17.82
CA VAL A 123 16.55 -7.04 18.91
C VAL A 123 15.07 -7.15 18.49
N MET A 124 14.70 -8.10 17.62
CA MET A 124 13.29 -8.47 17.50
C MET A 124 13.00 -9.63 18.45
N GLY A 125 12.24 -9.36 19.50
CA GLY A 125 11.84 -10.40 20.45
C GLY A 125 10.96 -11.47 19.78
N GLU A 126 11.00 -12.70 20.29
CA GLU A 126 10.20 -13.82 19.75
C GLU A 126 8.70 -13.51 19.70
N GLU A 127 8.18 -12.83 20.73
CA GLU A 127 6.77 -12.40 20.76
C GLU A 127 6.44 -11.38 19.65
N GLU A 128 7.31 -10.38 19.44
CA GLU A 128 7.14 -9.39 18.37
C GLU A 128 7.18 -10.04 16.99
N LYS A 129 8.08 -11.02 16.80
CA LYS A 129 8.19 -11.80 15.57
C LYS A 129 6.93 -12.61 15.30
N LEU A 130 6.41 -13.31 16.32
CA LEU A 130 5.18 -14.11 16.21
C LEU A 130 3.96 -13.24 15.91
N GLU A 131 3.86 -12.05 16.52
CA GLU A 131 2.77 -11.11 16.24
C GLU A 131 2.84 -10.57 14.80
N LEU A 132 4.03 -10.18 14.33
CA LEU A 132 4.23 -9.76 12.95
C LEU A 132 3.85 -10.87 11.96
N GLU A 133 4.28 -12.11 12.22
CA GLU A 133 3.96 -13.25 11.35
C GLU A 133 2.45 -13.52 11.32
N ARG A 134 1.78 -13.49 12.48
CA ARG A 134 0.33 -13.67 12.58
C ARG A 134 -0.41 -12.60 11.78
N ARG A 135 -0.06 -11.32 11.97
CA ARG A 135 -0.73 -10.21 11.29
C ARG A 135 -0.45 -10.23 9.79
N ASP A 136 0.80 -10.44 9.37
CA ASP A 136 1.17 -10.53 7.95
C ASP A 136 0.41 -11.67 7.26
N LYS A 137 0.34 -12.85 7.88
CA LYS A 137 -0.38 -14.00 7.32
C LYS A 137 -1.88 -13.70 7.18
N SER A 138 -2.47 -13.07 8.19
CA SER A 138 -3.88 -12.66 8.14
C SER A 138 -4.14 -11.65 7.04
N PHE A 139 -3.29 -10.63 6.88
CA PHE A 139 -3.42 -9.63 5.84
C PHE A 139 -3.35 -10.27 4.46
N ARG A 140 -2.29 -11.05 4.18
CA ARG A 140 -2.06 -11.70 2.89
C ARG A 140 -3.19 -12.63 2.49
N LYS A 141 -3.64 -13.49 3.41
CA LYS A 141 -4.75 -14.41 3.15
C LYS A 141 -6.03 -13.64 2.80
N LYS A 142 -6.34 -12.61 3.58
CA LYS A 142 -7.57 -11.83 3.38
C LYS A 142 -7.56 -11.03 2.07
N SER A 143 -6.43 -10.43 1.70
CA SER A 143 -6.26 -9.76 0.40
C SER A 143 -6.44 -10.73 -0.78
N ILE A 144 -5.84 -11.92 -0.71
CA ILE A 144 -5.98 -12.92 -1.78
C ILE A 144 -7.45 -13.37 -1.94
N GLU A 145 -8.14 -13.59 -0.82
CA GLU A 145 -9.56 -13.99 -0.84
C GLU A 145 -10.45 -12.88 -1.43
N GLU A 146 -10.26 -11.62 -1.06
CA GLU A 146 -11.10 -10.50 -1.52
C GLU A 146 -10.81 -10.11 -2.97
N ASP A 147 -9.52 -10.02 -3.35
CA ASP A 147 -9.11 -9.41 -4.60
C ASP A 147 -8.78 -10.42 -5.71
N LEU A 148 -8.37 -11.66 -5.36
CA LEU A 148 -7.95 -12.65 -6.35
C LEU A 148 -8.98 -13.77 -6.50
N ASP A 149 -9.32 -14.47 -5.42
CA ASP A 149 -10.17 -15.67 -5.48
C ASP A 149 -11.57 -15.37 -6.06
N LEU A 150 -12.09 -14.15 -5.85
CA LEU A 150 -13.39 -13.71 -6.39
C LEU A 150 -13.35 -13.15 -7.82
N GLN A 151 -12.20 -12.60 -8.24
CA GLN A 151 -12.07 -11.83 -9.48
C GLN A 151 -11.36 -12.64 -10.58
N PHE A 152 -10.27 -13.34 -10.26
CA PHE A 152 -9.41 -13.98 -11.26
C PHE A 152 -10.17 -15.03 -12.08
N PRO A 153 -10.95 -15.95 -11.49
CA PRO A 153 -11.74 -16.92 -12.28
C PRO A 153 -12.69 -16.25 -13.28
N ARG A 154 -13.25 -15.08 -12.93
CA ARG A 154 -14.14 -14.32 -13.82
C ARG A 154 -13.38 -13.65 -14.96
N LEU A 155 -12.16 -13.19 -14.71
CA LEU A 155 -11.33 -12.48 -15.69
C LEU A 155 -10.56 -13.42 -16.63
N PHE A 156 -10.10 -14.57 -16.12
CA PHE A 156 -9.13 -15.44 -16.81
C PHE A 156 -9.62 -16.88 -16.98
N GLY A 157 -10.77 -17.25 -16.41
CA GLY A 157 -11.26 -18.63 -16.38
C GLY A 157 -10.56 -19.49 -15.32
N GLU A 158 -11.20 -20.61 -14.95
CA GLU A 158 -10.80 -21.44 -13.81
C GLU A 158 -9.39 -22.04 -13.94
N GLU A 159 -9.02 -22.54 -15.13
CA GLU A 159 -7.73 -23.21 -15.35
C GLU A 159 -6.55 -22.25 -15.13
N VAL A 160 -6.59 -21.08 -15.77
CA VAL A 160 -5.54 -20.07 -15.66
C VAL A 160 -5.50 -19.50 -14.26
N SER A 161 -6.67 -19.19 -13.69
CA SER A 161 -6.78 -18.61 -12.35
C SER A 161 -6.22 -19.53 -11.28
N SER A 162 -6.56 -20.81 -11.32
CA SER A 162 -6.05 -21.80 -10.36
C SER A 162 -4.53 -21.84 -10.35
N ARG A 163 -3.90 -21.83 -11.54
CA ARG A 163 -2.43 -21.86 -11.67
C ARG A 163 -1.78 -20.57 -11.13
N VAL A 164 -2.35 -19.41 -11.47
CA VAL A 164 -1.80 -18.11 -11.06
C VAL A 164 -2.00 -17.86 -9.57
N ILE A 165 -3.21 -18.11 -9.05
CA ILE A 165 -3.52 -17.97 -7.62
C ILE A 165 -2.63 -18.89 -6.78
N HIS A 166 -2.38 -20.12 -7.23
CA HIS A 166 -1.48 -21.05 -6.52
C HIS A 166 -0.07 -20.46 -6.39
N ALA A 167 0.52 -19.98 -7.48
CA ALA A 167 1.84 -19.37 -7.46
C ALA A 167 1.90 -18.11 -6.57
N ILE A 168 0.83 -17.30 -6.55
CA ILE A 168 0.74 -16.14 -5.66
C ILE A 168 0.64 -16.59 -4.19
N LYS A 169 -0.21 -17.58 -3.86
CA LYS A 169 -0.36 -18.13 -2.50
C LYS A 169 0.98 -18.70 -1.98
N GLU A 170 1.73 -19.37 -2.84
CA GLU A 170 3.09 -19.86 -2.55
C GLU A 170 4.04 -18.70 -2.22
N ALA A 171 4.15 -17.69 -3.09
CA ALA A 171 5.01 -16.52 -2.87
C ALA A 171 4.64 -15.74 -1.59
N PHE A 172 3.35 -15.70 -1.24
CA PHE A 172 2.85 -15.00 -0.05
C PHE A 172 2.96 -15.85 1.22
N GLY A 173 3.35 -17.13 1.13
CA GLY A 173 3.47 -18.05 2.28
C GLY A 173 2.13 -18.40 2.92
N VAL A 174 1.06 -18.41 2.13
CA VAL A 174 -0.32 -18.68 2.56
C VAL A 174 -0.96 -19.84 1.80
N LEU A 175 -0.13 -20.64 1.14
CA LEU A 175 -0.53 -21.94 0.59
C LEU A 175 -0.87 -22.93 1.72
#